data_AF-A0A137R0L7-F1
#
_entry.id   AF-A0A137R0L7-F1
#
_cell.length_a   1.000
_cell.length_b   1.000
_cell.length_c   1.000
_cell.angle_alpha   90.00
_cell.angle_beta   90.00
_cell.angle_gamma   90.00
#
_symmetry.space_group_name_H-M   'P 1'
#
loop_
_entity.id
_entity.type
_entity.pdbx_description
1 polymer ?
#
loop_
_entity_poly.entity_id
_entity_poly.type
_entity_poly.pdbx_seq_one_letter_code
_entity_poly.pdbx_strand_id
1 'polypeptide(L)' 'CLSPNQKDWVTKLPAVEFAINLAHSDITGYALFFLNSGRMPHSMIWDDLSNKEYLEVKKFALGLKNAIMSAHNSILVH' A
#
# COMPACT_ATOMS: atom_id res chain seq x y z
N CYS A 1 16.40 -14.10 -3.75
CA CYS A 1 15.76 -14.95 -4.77
C CYS A 1 14.27 -14.65 -4.82
N LEU A 2 13.72 -14.54 -6.03
CA LEU A 2 12.27 -14.46 -6.23
C LEU A 2 11.66 -15.85 -5.99
N SER A 3 10.58 -15.92 -5.22
CA SER A 3 9.86 -17.18 -5.01
C SER A 3 9.17 -17.59 -6.31
N PRO A 4 9.23 -18.87 -6.74
CA PRO A 4 8.59 -19.33 -7.98
C PRO A 4 7.07 -19.14 -8.01
N ASN A 5 6.47 -18.79 -6.88
CA ASN A 5 5.04 -18.54 -6.73
C ASN A 5 4.64 -17.06 -6.92
N GLN A 6 5.57 -16.15 -7.25
CA GLN A 6 5.29 -14.72 -7.53
C GLN A 6 4.67 -14.51 -8.94
N LYS A 7 3.66 -15.30 -9.30
CA LYS A 7 2.95 -15.20 -10.58
C LYS A 7 1.84 -14.14 -10.56
N ASP A 8 1.48 -13.65 -9.38
CA ASP A 8 0.45 -12.65 -9.15
C ASP A 8 0.98 -11.21 -9.20
N TRP A 9 2.17 -10.98 -9.77
CA TRP A 9 2.79 -9.66 -9.83
C TRP A 9 1.92 -8.63 -10.56
N VAL A 10 1.16 -9.06 -11.59
CA VAL A 10 0.26 -8.18 -12.35
C VAL A 10 -0.84 -7.60 -11.48
N THR A 11 -1.46 -8.40 -10.59
CA THR A 11 -2.52 -7.91 -9.70
C THR A 11 -1.98 -7.00 -8.60
N LYS A 12 -0.68 -7.08 -8.31
CA LYS A 12 0.03 -6.23 -7.35
C LYS A 12 0.56 -4.93 -7.95
N LEU A 13 0.66 -4.82 -9.28
CA LEU A 13 1.18 -3.62 -9.96
C LEU A 13 0.53 -2.32 -9.49
N PRO A 14 -0.81 -2.21 -9.40
CA PRO A 14 -1.42 -0.93 -8.99
C PRO A 14 -1.03 -0.52 -7.57
N ALA A 15 -0.92 -1.48 -6.65
CA ALA A 15 -0.51 -1.21 -5.27
C ALA A 15 0.96 -0.81 -5.18
N VAL A 16 1.83 -1.44 -5.98
CA VAL A 16 3.25 -1.10 -6.07
C VAL A 16 3.44 0.30 -6.65
N GLU A 17 2.76 0.62 -7.75
CA GLU A 17 2.78 1.95 -8.36
C GLU A 17 2.32 3.02 -7.38
N PHE A 18 1.21 2.78 -6.68
CA PHE A 18 0.71 3.70 -5.67
C PHE A 18 1.73 3.92 -4.54
N ALA A 19 2.34 2.86 -4.03
CA ALA A 19 3.35 2.95 -2.97
C ALA A 19 4.59 3.74 -3.44
N ILE A 20 5.06 3.50 -4.67
CA ILE A 20 6.20 4.23 -5.24
C ILE A 20 5.86 5.71 -5.40
N ASN A 21 4.69 6.06 -5.94
CA ASN A 21 4.29 7.45 -6.18
C ASN A 21 3.99 8.22 -4.88
N LEU A 22 3.64 7.51 -3.81
CA LEU A 22 3.41 8.06 -2.47
C LEU A 22 4.71 8.20 -1.65
N ALA A 23 5.75 7.42 -1.96
CA ALA A 23 7.01 7.46 -1.25
C ALA A 23 7.67 8.85 -1.38
N HIS A 24 8.16 9.36 -0.25
CA HIS A 24 8.87 10.61 -0.16
C HIS A 24 10.33 10.44 -0.62
N SER A 25 10.84 11.40 -1.41
CA SER A 25 12.24 11.44 -1.81
C SER A 25 13.10 12.23 -0.82
N ASP A 26 14.22 11.65 -0.38
CA ASP A 26 15.17 12.30 0.53
C ASP A 26 15.83 13.55 -0.05
N ILE A 27 15.94 13.63 -1.39
CA ILE A 27 16.57 14.76 -2.07
C ILE A 27 15.59 15.94 -2.16
N THR A 28 14.33 15.69 -2.53
CA THR A 28 13.38 16.76 -2.82
C THR A 28 12.46 17.09 -1.67
N GLY A 29 12.30 16.21 -0.69
CA GLY A 29 11.36 16.44 0.41
C GLY A 29 9.90 16.12 0.05
N TYR A 30 9.64 15.55 -1.13
CA TYR A 30 8.28 15.40 -1.65
C TYR A 30 8.07 14.03 -2.30
N ALA A 31 6.82 13.56 -2.25
CA ALA A 31 6.39 12.41 -3.05
C ALA A 31 6.01 12.83 -4.47
N LEU A 32 6.02 11.87 -5.40
CA LEU A 32 5.75 12.15 -6.80
C LEU A 32 4.32 12.66 -7.04
N PHE A 33 3.33 12.14 -6.31
CA PHE A 33 1.96 12.68 -6.37
C PHE A 33 1.90 14.18 -6.09
N PHE A 34 2.65 14.63 -5.08
CA PHE A 34 2.72 16.03 -4.75
C PHE A 34 3.43 16.83 -5.85
N LEU A 35 4.53 16.31 -6.40
CA LEU A 35 5.28 16.99 -7.46
C LEU A 35 4.48 17.12 -8.78
N ASN A 36 3.69 16.11 -9.12
CA ASN A 36 2.93 16.10 -10.39
C ASN A 36 1.63 16.90 -10.32
N SER A 37 0.96 16.94 -9.17
CA SER A 37 -0.40 17.49 -9.06
C SER A 37 -0.56 18.55 -7.98
N GLY A 38 0.49 18.83 -7.20
CA GLY A 38 0.44 19.74 -6.05
C GLY A 38 -0.44 19.27 -4.90
N ARG A 39 -0.93 18.02 -4.95
CA ARG A 39 -1.86 17.42 -3.99
C ARG A 39 -1.45 15.98 -3.72
N MET A 40 -1.48 15.60 -2.45
CA MET A 40 -1.44 14.18 -2.10
C MET A 40 -2.81 13.55 -2.36
N PRO A 41 -2.87 12.28 -2.81
CA PRO A 41 -4.12 11.56 -2.83
C PRO A 41 -4.66 11.46 -1.41
N HIS A 42 -5.99 11.41 -1.28
CA HIS A 42 -6.61 11.06 0.00
C HIS A 42 -6.03 9.72 0.48
N SER A 43 -5.84 9.58 1.79
CA SER A 43 -5.42 8.28 2.37
C SER A 43 -6.30 7.20 1.77
N MET A 44 -5.74 6.07 1.36
CA MET A 44 -6.51 4.99 0.77
C MET A 44 -7.57 4.51 1.77
N ILE A 45 -8.78 5.08 1.70
CA ILE A 45 -9.93 4.65 2.50
C ILE A 45 -10.40 3.36 1.84
N TRP A 46 -9.87 2.24 2.33
CA TRP A 46 -10.33 0.90 1.95
C TRP A 46 -11.74 0.59 2.48
N ASP A 47 -12.30 1.47 3.32
CA ASP A 47 -13.63 1.39 3.90
C ASP A 47 -14.69 2.09 3.04
N ASP A 48 -14.93 1.58 1.84
CA ASP A 48 -16.28 1.61 1.29
C ASP A 48 -16.89 0.21 1.46
N LEU A 49 -17.53 0.01 2.61
CA LEU A 49 -18.25 -1.21 2.98
C LEU A 49 -19.55 -1.39 2.19
N SER A 50 -19.94 -0.46 1.30
CA SER A 50 -21.20 -0.59 0.55
C SER A 50 -21.12 -1.59 -0.60
N ASN A 51 -19.94 -1.85 -1.17
CA ASN A 51 -19.78 -2.87 -2.22
C ASN A 51 -19.34 -4.22 -1.64
N LYS A 52 -20.33 -5.12 -1.52
CA LYS A 52 -20.19 -6.54 -1.13
C LYS A 52 -19.39 -7.38 -2.14
N GLU A 53 -19.04 -6.80 -3.28
CA GLU A 53 -18.50 -7.51 -4.44
C GLU A 53 -17.10 -8.12 -4.18
N TYR A 54 -16.35 -7.65 -3.18
CA TYR A 54 -14.96 -8.10 -2.92
C TYR A 54 -14.64 -8.36 -1.44
N LEU A 55 -15.52 -9.09 -0.73
CA LEU A 55 -15.38 -9.35 0.70
C LEU A 55 -14.07 -10.09 1.07
N GLU A 56 -13.69 -11.10 0.30
CA GLU A 56 -12.48 -11.91 0.57
C GLU A 56 -11.18 -11.13 0.31
N VAL A 57 -11.18 -10.28 -0.72
CA VAL A 57 -10.06 -9.37 -1.00
C VAL A 57 -9.86 -8.37 0.13
N LYS A 58 -10.96 -7.86 0.71
CA LYS A 58 -10.93 -6.97 1.88
C LYS A 58 -10.37 -7.66 3.12
N LYS A 59 -10.78 -8.90 3.41
CA LYS A 59 -10.23 -9.70 4.52
C LYS A 59 -8.72 -9.91 4.37
N PHE A 60 -8.28 -10.24 3.15
CA PHE A 60 -6.86 -10.42 2.86
C PHE A 60 -6.07 -9.11 3.05
N ALA A 61 -6.56 -8.00 2.49
CA ALA A 61 -5.92 -6.69 2.63
C ALA A 61 -5.85 -6.23 4.09
N LEU A 62 -6.91 -6.47 4.88
CA LEU A 62 -6.94 -6.18 6.30
C LEU A 62 -5.93 -7.03 7.09
N GLY A 63 -5.82 -8.31 6.77
CA GLY A 63 -4.82 -9.19 7.36
C GLY A 63 -3.39 -8.72 7.07
N LEU A 64 -3.13 -8.29 5.83
CA LEU A 64 -1.84 -7.76 5.43
C LEU A 64 -1.50 -6.45 6.17
N LYS A 65 -2.46 -5.52 6.27
CA LYS A 65 -2.31 -4.28 7.06
C LYS A 65 -1.91 -4.59 8.50
N ASN A 66 -2.59 -5.54 9.14
CA ASN A 66 -2.32 -5.91 10.53
C ASN A 66 -0.93 -6.54 10.69
N ALA A 67 -0.50 -7.38 9.75
CA ALA A 67 0.84 -7.97 9.77
C ALA A 67 1.95 -6.90 9.63
N ILE A 68 1.76 -5.92 8.73
CA ILE A 68 2.70 -4.80 8.56
C ILE A 68 2.75 -3.95 9.82
N MET A 69 1.59 -3.61 10.39
CA MET A 69 1.51 -2.82 11.61
C MET A 69 2.13 -3.55 12.81
N SER A 70 1.94 -4.87 12.89
CA SER A 70 2.59 -5.70 13.91
C SER A 70 4.11 -5.73 13.73
N ALA A 71 4.60 -5.91 12.51
CA ALA A 71 6.04 -5.89 12.22
C ALA A 71 6.66 -4.53 12.54
N HIS A 72 5.97 -3.45 12.18
CA HIS A 72 6.37 -2.08 12.52
C HIS A 72 6.44 -1.87 14.03
N ASN A 73 5.41 -2.29 14.77
CA ASN A 73 5.40 -2.19 16.23
C ASN A 73 6.50 -3.03 16.88
N SER A 74 6.83 -4.21 16.33
CA SER A 74 7.95 -5.02 16.82
C SER A 74 9.31 -4.37 16.59
N ILE A 75 9.45 -3.50 15.58
CA ILE A 75 10.69 -2.76 15.31
C ILE A 75 10.82 -1.54 16.25
N LEU A 76 9.71 -0.87 16.58
CA LEU A 76 9.71 0.30 17.47
C LEU A 76 9.82 -0.04 18.97
N VAL A 77 9.63 -1.30 19.35
CA VAL A 77 9.74 -1.77 20.76
C VAL A 77 11.19 -2.21 21.09
N HIS A 78 12.15 -1.93 20.22
CA HIS A 78 13.60 -2.05 20.45
C HIS A 78 14.27 -0.69 20.37
#